data_AF-A0A382L5X5-F1
#
_entry.id   AF-A0A382L5X5-F1
#
_cell.length_a   1.000
_cell.length_b   1.000
_cell.length_c   1.000
_cell.angle_alpha   90.00
_cell.angle_beta   90.00
_cell.angle_gamma   90.00
#
_symmetry.space_group_name_H-M   'P 1'
#
loop_
_entity.id
_entity.type
_entity.pdbx_description
1 polymer ?
#
loop_
_entity_poly.entity_id
_entity_poly.type
_entity_poly.pdbx_seq_one_letter_code
_entity_poly.pdbx_strand_id
1 'polypeptide(L)'
;MAGKTLYDKIWDAHLVDQQDDGACVLYVDRHLVHEVTSPQAFEGLRSAGRKVHRLDATLAVADHNVPTKDRDQGIHEPESKLQVETLEANVAEFNVPYFPANDPRQGIVHIIGPEQGFTQPGMVIVCGDSHTATHGAFGALAFGIGTSEVEHVLATQTLIQQRSKNMRIDVDGNLPVGCTSKDLILAIIRKIGTAGGTGCVVEYTGEALRALSMEGRMTVCNMSIEGGARAGLIAADETTFEYLKGRAMGPKTGQYEAAVNYWRTFQTDVDAVFDIDVSLDVSLLIPQVTWGTSPENVADITGNVPTLDQARDNDQRAAWE
;
A
#
# COMPACT_ATOMS: atom_id res chain seq x y z
N MET A 1 15.70 22.44 -15.20
CA MET A 1 14.52 21.91 -14.50
C MET A 1 15.05 21.16 -13.30
N ALA A 2 14.43 21.30 -12.13
CA ALA A 2 14.78 20.49 -10.96
C ALA A 2 14.58 19.00 -11.27
N GLY A 3 15.29 18.15 -10.53
CA GLY A 3 15.11 16.70 -10.59
C GLY A 3 13.70 16.25 -10.22
N LYS A 4 13.35 15.02 -10.56
CA LYS A 4 12.05 14.41 -10.26
C LYS A 4 12.12 13.49 -9.05
N THR A 5 11.09 13.51 -8.20
CA THR A 5 10.94 12.50 -7.15
C THR A 5 10.57 11.14 -7.73
N LEU A 6 10.65 10.08 -6.93
CA LEU A 6 10.16 8.76 -7.30
C LEU A 6 8.68 8.81 -7.69
N TYR A 7 7.87 9.51 -6.89
CA TYR A 7 6.45 9.73 -7.19
C TYR A 7 6.26 10.42 -8.54
N ASP A 8 7.01 11.49 -8.83
CA ASP A 8 6.90 12.21 -10.10
C ASP A 8 7.23 11.32 -11.30
N LYS A 9 8.27 10.48 -11.18
CA LYS A 9 8.67 9.55 -12.24
C LYS A 9 7.61 8.49 -12.50
N ILE A 10 7.02 7.92 -11.44
CA ILE A 10 5.93 6.95 -11.59
C ILE A 10 4.72 7.65 -12.18
N TRP A 11 4.30 8.78 -11.64
CA TRP A 11 3.15 9.54 -12.14
C TRP A 11 3.27 9.86 -13.63
N ASP A 12 4.39 10.44 -14.03
CA ASP A 12 4.59 10.87 -15.41
C ASP A 12 4.66 9.69 -16.39
N ALA A 13 5.14 8.51 -15.94
CA ALA A 13 5.15 7.29 -16.75
C ALA A 13 3.74 6.70 -16.97
N HIS A 14 2.76 7.06 -16.12
CA HIS A 14 1.40 6.49 -16.14
C HIS A 14 0.33 7.53 -16.52
N LEU A 15 0.73 8.79 -16.79
CA LEU A 15 -0.19 9.83 -17.21
C LEU A 15 -0.71 9.55 -18.63
N VAL A 16 -2.01 9.30 -18.74
CA VAL A 16 -2.71 9.07 -20.01
C VAL A 16 -3.19 10.39 -20.59
N ASP A 17 -3.81 11.22 -19.76
CA ASP A 17 -4.37 12.51 -20.15
C ASP A 17 -4.43 13.47 -18.95
N GLN A 18 -4.43 14.77 -19.21
CA GLN A 18 -4.61 15.81 -18.20
C GLN A 18 -5.63 16.84 -18.69
N GLN A 19 -6.70 17.01 -17.91
CA GLN A 19 -7.76 17.97 -18.19
C GLN A 19 -7.35 19.39 -17.80
N ASP A 20 -8.04 20.39 -18.35
CA ASP A 20 -7.79 21.82 -18.10
C ASP A 20 -7.94 22.21 -16.62
N ASP A 21 -8.74 21.49 -15.84
CA ASP A 21 -8.94 21.71 -14.40
C ASP A 21 -7.88 21.04 -13.51
N GLY A 22 -6.91 20.36 -14.13
CA GLY A 22 -5.83 19.65 -13.45
C GLY A 22 -6.11 18.19 -13.12
N ALA A 23 -7.32 17.68 -13.37
CA ALA A 23 -7.62 16.26 -13.21
C ALA A 23 -6.82 15.41 -14.21
N CYS A 24 -6.17 14.36 -13.72
CA CYS A 24 -5.35 13.47 -14.53
C CYS A 24 -6.01 12.11 -14.67
N VAL A 25 -5.92 11.52 -15.86
CA VAL A 25 -6.22 10.11 -16.07
C VAL A 25 -4.91 9.34 -15.96
N LEU A 26 -4.82 8.45 -14.96
CA LEU A 26 -3.68 7.56 -14.77
C LEU A 26 -4.01 6.16 -15.24
N TYR A 27 -3.04 5.51 -15.89
CA TYR A 27 -3.08 4.08 -16.15
C TYR A 27 -2.76 3.29 -14.88
N VAL A 28 -3.48 2.18 -14.68
CA VAL A 28 -3.33 1.26 -13.54
C VAL A 28 -2.75 -0.06 -14.05
N ASP A 29 -1.56 -0.42 -13.58
CA ASP A 29 -0.90 -1.66 -13.98
C ASP A 29 -1.53 -2.89 -13.36
N ARG A 30 -1.93 -2.79 -12.09
CA ARG A 30 -2.40 -3.93 -11.29
C ARG A 30 -3.59 -3.54 -10.45
N HIS A 31 -4.60 -4.41 -10.46
CA HIS A 31 -5.79 -4.29 -9.65
C HIS A 31 -5.96 -5.54 -8.80
N LEU A 32 -5.86 -5.37 -7.48
CA LEU A 32 -6.18 -6.43 -6.54
C LEU A 32 -7.65 -6.31 -6.12
N VAL A 33 -8.33 -7.44 -6.00
CA VAL A 33 -9.78 -7.48 -5.75
C VAL A 33 -10.07 -8.47 -4.62
N HIS A 34 -10.99 -8.11 -3.73
CA HIS A 34 -11.41 -8.95 -2.60
C HIS A 34 -12.93 -8.89 -2.42
N GLU A 35 -13.47 -9.72 -1.52
CA GLU A 35 -14.89 -10.02 -1.41
C GLU A 35 -15.75 -8.88 -0.86
N VAL A 36 -15.14 -7.93 -0.14
CA VAL A 36 -15.90 -6.90 0.60
C VAL A 36 -16.37 -5.78 -0.32
N THR A 37 -15.49 -5.27 -1.19
CA THR A 37 -15.73 -4.01 -1.93
C THR A 37 -16.01 -4.19 -3.41
N SER A 38 -15.82 -5.41 -3.94
CA SER A 38 -15.96 -5.74 -5.35
C SER A 38 -17.33 -6.21 -5.84
N PRO A 39 -18.27 -6.76 -5.03
CA PRO A 39 -19.53 -7.28 -5.53
C PRO A 39 -20.33 -6.29 -6.38
N GLN A 40 -20.45 -5.04 -5.92
CA GLN A 40 -21.18 -4.00 -6.64
C GLN A 40 -20.48 -3.58 -7.93
N ALA A 41 -19.15 -3.63 -7.97
CA ALA A 41 -18.39 -3.31 -9.17
C ALA A 41 -18.66 -4.35 -10.28
N PHE A 42 -18.68 -5.64 -9.94
CA PHE A 42 -19.03 -6.69 -10.90
C PHE A 42 -20.49 -6.59 -11.36
N GLU A 43 -21.43 -6.25 -10.47
CA GLU A 43 -22.81 -5.98 -10.85
C GLU A 43 -22.93 -4.79 -11.81
N GLY A 44 -22.17 -3.72 -11.58
CA GLY A 44 -22.11 -2.56 -12.49
C GLY A 44 -21.64 -2.96 -13.90
N LEU A 45 -20.59 -3.79 -14.00
CA LEU A 45 -20.14 -4.33 -15.28
C LEU A 45 -21.24 -5.15 -15.97
N ARG A 46 -21.90 -6.05 -15.23
CA ARG A 46 -22.96 -6.92 -15.74
C ARG A 46 -24.13 -6.11 -16.27
N SER A 47 -24.63 -5.17 -15.47
CA SER A 47 -25.72 -4.27 -15.81
C SER A 47 -25.39 -3.39 -17.03
N ALA A 48 -24.13 -2.98 -17.18
CA ALA A 48 -23.67 -2.20 -18.34
C ALA A 48 -23.28 -3.05 -19.57
N GLY A 49 -23.35 -4.39 -19.48
CA GLY A 49 -22.92 -5.29 -20.55
C GLY A 49 -21.41 -5.23 -20.85
N ARG A 50 -20.60 -4.88 -19.85
CA ARG A 50 -19.14 -4.75 -19.96
C ARG A 50 -18.43 -6.02 -19.49
N LYS A 51 -17.20 -6.19 -19.94
CA LYS A 51 -16.27 -7.22 -19.46
C LYS A 51 -15.13 -6.57 -18.69
N VAL A 52 -14.42 -7.36 -17.89
CA VAL A 52 -13.14 -6.93 -17.32
C VAL A 52 -12.14 -6.71 -18.47
N HIS A 53 -11.54 -5.53 -18.52
CA HIS A 53 -10.71 -5.07 -19.63
C HIS A 53 -9.35 -5.78 -19.67
N ARG A 54 -8.68 -5.94 -18.53
CA ARG A 54 -7.38 -6.65 -18.42
C ARG A 54 -7.38 -7.70 -17.33
N LEU A 55 -7.69 -8.94 -17.73
CA LEU A 55 -7.64 -10.11 -16.86
C LEU A 55 -6.21 -10.42 -16.38
N ASP A 56 -5.20 -10.14 -17.19
CA ASP A 56 -3.78 -10.31 -16.83
C ASP A 56 -3.27 -9.27 -15.82
N ALA A 57 -4.01 -8.18 -15.63
CA ALA A 57 -3.72 -7.10 -14.68
C ALA A 57 -4.60 -7.16 -13.42
N THR A 58 -5.52 -8.13 -13.32
CA THR A 58 -6.46 -8.24 -12.20
C THR A 58 -6.23 -9.55 -11.47
N LEU A 59 -6.15 -9.51 -10.14
CA LEU A 59 -5.99 -10.71 -9.31
C LEU A 59 -6.91 -10.62 -8.09
N ALA A 60 -7.68 -11.67 -7.87
CA ALA A 60 -8.65 -11.75 -6.78
C ALA A 60 -8.21 -12.73 -5.69
N VAL A 61 -8.62 -12.44 -4.45
CA VAL A 61 -8.49 -13.33 -3.30
C VAL A 61 -9.61 -13.04 -2.31
N ALA A 62 -10.05 -14.06 -1.57
CA ALA A 62 -10.88 -13.85 -0.40
C ALA A 62 -9.98 -13.87 0.84
N ASP A 63 -10.02 -12.83 1.68
CA ASP A 63 -9.15 -12.76 2.87
C ASP A 63 -9.76 -12.11 4.12
N HIS A 64 -10.80 -11.27 4.00
CA HIS A 64 -11.45 -10.63 5.15
C HIS A 64 -12.39 -11.57 5.90
N ASN A 65 -13.06 -12.48 5.18
CA ASN A 65 -14.13 -13.35 5.69
C ASN A 65 -13.74 -14.83 5.73
N VAL A 66 -12.44 -15.13 5.69
CA VAL A 66 -11.91 -16.49 5.75
C VAL A 66 -11.58 -16.86 7.22
N PRO A 67 -12.13 -17.97 7.76
CA PRO A 67 -11.86 -18.38 9.13
C PRO A 67 -10.36 -18.58 9.42
N THR A 68 -9.92 -18.17 10.61
CA THR A 68 -8.55 -18.45 11.08
C THR A 68 -8.40 -19.86 11.67
N LYS A 69 -9.51 -20.48 12.09
CA LYS A 69 -9.58 -21.82 12.68
C LYS A 69 -10.52 -22.69 11.85
N ASP A 70 -10.28 -23.99 11.85
CA ASP A 70 -11.19 -24.99 11.26
C ASP A 70 -11.59 -24.65 9.80
N ARG A 71 -10.61 -24.18 9.02
CA ARG A 71 -10.80 -23.73 7.63
C ARG A 71 -11.43 -24.78 6.72
N ASP A 72 -11.18 -26.05 7.04
CA ASP A 72 -11.74 -27.23 6.37
C ASP A 72 -13.25 -27.38 6.57
N GLN A 73 -13.82 -26.75 7.60
CA GLN A 73 -15.26 -26.75 7.89
C GLN A 73 -16.02 -25.64 7.14
N GLY A 74 -15.31 -24.76 6.43
CA GLY A 74 -15.88 -23.66 5.67
C GLY A 74 -16.34 -22.46 6.53
N ILE A 75 -17.10 -21.55 5.92
CA ILE A 75 -17.56 -20.31 6.56
C ILE A 75 -18.95 -20.54 7.18
N HIS A 76 -19.05 -20.43 8.50
CA HIS A 76 -20.32 -20.64 9.23
C HIS A 76 -21.20 -19.38 9.30
N GLU A 77 -20.58 -18.21 9.34
CA GLU A 77 -21.29 -16.93 9.45
C GLU A 77 -21.94 -16.60 8.10
N PRO A 78 -23.28 -16.47 8.02
CA PRO A 78 -23.98 -16.36 6.73
C PRO A 78 -23.57 -15.15 5.89
N GLU A 79 -23.29 -14.00 6.50
CA GLU A 79 -22.92 -12.79 5.75
C GLU A 79 -21.53 -12.91 5.13
N SER A 80 -20.56 -13.36 5.92
CA SER A 80 -19.19 -13.70 5.50
C SER A 80 -19.20 -14.71 4.37
N LYS A 81 -20.01 -15.76 4.51
CA LYS A 81 -20.15 -16.80 3.48
C LYS A 81 -20.71 -16.23 2.19
N LEU A 82 -21.75 -15.40 2.27
CA LEU A 82 -22.37 -14.76 1.12
C LEU A 82 -21.38 -13.87 0.37
N GLN A 83 -20.54 -13.10 1.06
CA GLN A 83 -19.53 -12.24 0.41
C GLN A 83 -18.52 -13.07 -0.38
N VAL A 84 -17.98 -14.13 0.22
CA VAL A 84 -17.01 -15.02 -0.45
C VAL A 84 -17.66 -15.74 -1.64
N GLU A 85 -18.85 -16.34 -1.48
CA GLU A 85 -19.57 -17.01 -2.56
C GLU A 85 -19.90 -16.04 -3.71
N THR A 86 -20.20 -14.77 -3.38
CA THR A 86 -20.45 -13.73 -4.38
C THR A 86 -19.18 -13.37 -5.15
N LEU A 87 -18.03 -13.25 -4.47
CA LEU A 87 -16.74 -13.08 -5.15
C LEU A 87 -16.46 -14.25 -6.08
N GLU A 88 -16.62 -15.49 -5.60
CA GLU A 88 -16.37 -16.71 -6.36
C GLU A 88 -17.24 -16.80 -7.62
N ALA A 89 -18.53 -16.47 -7.51
CA ALA A 89 -19.44 -16.41 -8.64
C ALA A 89 -18.99 -15.33 -9.65
N ASN A 90 -18.63 -14.13 -9.17
CA ASN A 90 -18.19 -13.03 -10.02
C ASN A 90 -16.87 -13.35 -10.75
N VAL A 91 -15.86 -13.85 -10.05
CA VAL A 91 -14.56 -14.16 -10.68
C VAL A 91 -14.69 -15.30 -11.69
N ALA A 92 -15.59 -16.26 -11.46
CA ALA A 92 -15.91 -17.31 -12.41
C ALA A 92 -16.63 -16.76 -13.66
N GLU A 93 -17.64 -15.90 -13.50
CA GLU A 93 -18.39 -15.29 -14.60
C GLU A 93 -17.49 -14.40 -15.48
N PHE A 94 -16.66 -13.57 -14.85
CA PHE A 94 -15.81 -12.61 -15.53
C PHE A 94 -14.43 -13.16 -15.90
N ASN A 95 -14.10 -14.40 -15.50
CA ASN A 95 -12.81 -15.08 -15.72
C ASN A 95 -11.61 -14.36 -15.08
N VAL A 96 -11.81 -13.75 -13.92
CA VAL A 96 -10.75 -13.08 -13.16
C VAL A 96 -9.87 -14.13 -12.47
N PRO A 97 -8.53 -14.07 -12.59
CA PRO A 97 -7.64 -14.92 -11.81
C PRO A 97 -7.94 -14.81 -10.31
N TYR A 98 -8.09 -15.96 -9.64
CA TYR A 98 -8.47 -16.03 -8.23
C TYR A 98 -7.61 -17.07 -7.51
N PHE A 99 -7.23 -16.77 -6.26
CA PHE A 99 -6.69 -17.76 -5.32
C PHE A 99 -7.78 -18.20 -4.34
N PRO A 100 -8.37 -19.39 -4.52
CA PRO A 100 -9.38 -19.94 -3.63
C PRO A 100 -8.90 -20.08 -2.19
N ALA A 101 -9.83 -20.12 -1.23
CA ALA A 101 -9.53 -20.28 0.20
C ALA A 101 -8.70 -21.54 0.55
N ASN A 102 -8.69 -22.57 -0.31
CA ASN A 102 -7.90 -23.79 -0.13
C ASN A 102 -6.60 -23.81 -0.96
N ASP A 103 -6.31 -22.76 -1.74
CA ASP A 103 -5.05 -22.62 -2.47
C ASP A 103 -3.93 -22.25 -1.48
N PRO A 104 -2.76 -22.91 -1.53
CA PRO A 104 -1.64 -22.59 -0.64
C PRO A 104 -1.09 -21.16 -0.82
N ARG A 105 -1.43 -20.48 -1.92
CA ARG A 105 -1.06 -19.09 -2.18
C ARG A 105 -2.09 -18.09 -1.65
N GLN A 106 -3.24 -18.56 -1.18
CA GLN A 106 -4.22 -17.67 -0.55
C GLN A 106 -3.62 -17.09 0.74
N GLY A 107 -3.79 -15.78 0.90
CA GLY A 107 -3.31 -15.02 2.04
C GLY A 107 -3.95 -13.63 2.01
N ILE A 108 -3.44 -12.73 2.84
CA ILE A 108 -3.89 -11.33 2.88
C ILE A 108 -3.64 -10.68 1.51
N VAL A 109 -4.60 -9.89 1.01
CA VAL A 109 -4.59 -9.32 -0.35
C VAL A 109 -3.30 -8.56 -0.68
N HIS A 110 -2.75 -7.83 0.29
CA HIS A 110 -1.51 -7.05 0.11
C HIS A 110 -0.22 -7.88 0.20
N ILE A 111 -0.32 -9.16 0.55
CA ILE A 111 0.81 -10.09 0.68
C ILE A 111 0.89 -11.01 -0.56
N ILE A 112 -0.24 -11.45 -1.10
CA ILE A 112 -0.24 -12.34 -2.27
C ILE A 112 0.42 -11.68 -3.49
N GLY A 113 0.26 -10.37 -3.66
CA GLY A 113 0.85 -9.63 -4.77
C GLY A 113 2.39 -9.70 -4.75
N PRO A 114 3.03 -9.27 -3.65
CA PRO A 114 4.46 -9.43 -3.41
C PRO A 114 4.97 -10.86 -3.53
N GLU A 115 4.33 -11.82 -2.85
CA GLU A 115 4.81 -13.21 -2.80
C GLU A 115 4.79 -13.91 -4.16
N GLN A 116 3.86 -13.51 -5.03
CA GLN A 116 3.78 -14.01 -6.40
C GLN A 116 4.59 -13.17 -7.38
N GLY A 117 5.10 -11.99 -7.01
CA GLY A 117 5.80 -11.07 -7.92
C GLY A 117 4.86 -10.28 -8.84
N PHE A 118 3.58 -10.22 -8.51
CA PHE A 118 2.58 -9.40 -9.19
C PHE A 118 2.80 -7.90 -8.92
N THR A 119 3.35 -7.59 -7.74
CA THR A 119 3.82 -6.25 -7.34
C THR A 119 5.25 -6.04 -7.82
N GLN A 120 5.50 -4.98 -8.60
CA GLN A 120 6.83 -4.69 -9.12
C GLN A 120 7.11 -3.17 -9.06
N PRO A 121 8.39 -2.76 -9.02
CA PRO A 121 8.76 -1.35 -8.99
C PRO A 121 8.24 -0.57 -10.19
N GLY A 122 7.88 0.69 -9.94
CA GLY A 122 7.41 1.63 -10.94
C GLY A 122 5.94 1.51 -11.30
N MET A 123 5.20 0.53 -10.76
CA MET A 123 3.78 0.32 -11.10
C MET A 123 2.84 1.27 -10.38
N VAL A 124 1.66 1.49 -10.97
CA VAL A 124 0.45 1.97 -10.28
C VAL A 124 -0.42 0.77 -9.89
N ILE A 125 -0.69 0.60 -8.59
CA ILE A 125 -1.42 -0.55 -8.04
C ILE A 125 -2.60 -0.07 -7.19
N VAL A 126 -3.78 -0.64 -7.41
CA VAL A 126 -4.99 -0.26 -6.67
C VAL A 126 -5.73 -1.47 -6.14
N CYS A 127 -6.49 -1.27 -5.07
CA CYS A 127 -7.40 -2.24 -4.48
C CYS A 127 -8.52 -1.49 -3.74
N GLY A 128 -9.67 -2.13 -3.55
CA GLY A 128 -10.74 -1.61 -2.71
C GLY A 128 -10.45 -1.63 -1.20
N ASP A 129 -9.17 -1.65 -0.81
CA ASP A 129 -8.70 -1.73 0.58
C ASP A 129 -7.72 -0.58 0.87
N SER A 130 -7.82 0.05 2.05
CA SER A 130 -6.99 1.20 2.41
C SER A 130 -5.50 0.89 2.44
N HIS A 131 -5.11 -0.30 2.92
CA HIS A 131 -3.73 -0.67 3.16
C HIS A 131 -2.97 -1.11 1.91
N THR A 132 -3.53 -0.84 0.73
CA THR A 132 -2.85 -0.99 -0.58
C THR A 132 -1.53 -0.22 -0.62
N ALA A 133 -1.35 0.80 0.22
CA ALA A 133 -0.08 1.48 0.43
C ALA A 133 1.10 0.54 0.75
N THR A 134 0.84 -0.67 1.27
CA THR A 134 1.85 -1.73 1.50
C THR A 134 2.75 -1.97 0.28
N HIS A 135 2.19 -1.98 -0.93
CA HIS A 135 2.94 -2.23 -2.17
C HIS A 135 3.95 -1.13 -2.50
N GLY A 136 3.82 0.04 -1.86
CA GLY A 136 4.79 1.12 -1.86
C GLY A 136 6.21 0.72 -1.45
N ALA A 137 6.34 -0.35 -0.66
CA ALA A 137 7.62 -0.93 -0.27
C ALA A 137 8.49 -1.38 -1.46
N PHE A 138 7.87 -1.60 -2.63
CA PHE A 138 8.52 -1.99 -3.87
C PHE A 138 8.82 -0.81 -4.80
N GLY A 139 8.57 0.43 -4.36
CA GLY A 139 8.64 1.61 -5.23
C GLY A 139 7.51 1.64 -6.26
N ALA A 140 6.32 1.19 -5.87
CA ALA A 140 5.09 1.24 -6.66
C ALA A 140 4.14 2.28 -6.06
N LEU A 141 3.51 3.12 -6.88
CA LEU A 141 2.46 4.03 -6.42
C LEU A 141 1.19 3.23 -6.17
N ALA A 142 0.92 2.93 -4.90
CA ALA A 142 -0.15 2.02 -4.52
C ALA A 142 -1.10 2.64 -3.49
N PHE A 143 -2.41 2.62 -3.78
CA PHE A 143 -3.40 3.28 -2.93
C PHE A 143 -4.78 2.61 -3.02
N GLY A 144 -5.54 2.73 -1.92
CA GLY A 144 -6.91 2.26 -1.85
C GLY A 144 -7.87 3.11 -2.67
N ILE A 145 -8.90 2.46 -3.24
CA ILE A 145 -9.91 3.10 -4.08
C ILE A 145 -11.33 2.73 -3.63
N GLY A 146 -12.32 3.55 -3.98
CA GLY A 146 -13.72 3.28 -3.68
C GLY A 146 -14.35 2.24 -4.60
N THR A 147 -15.49 1.67 -4.22
CA THR A 147 -16.23 0.67 -5.02
C THR A 147 -16.57 1.13 -6.45
N SER A 148 -16.92 2.40 -6.65
CA SER A 148 -17.16 2.95 -8.00
C SER A 148 -15.89 3.02 -8.84
N GLU A 149 -14.74 3.30 -8.21
CA GLU A 149 -13.43 3.28 -8.86
C GLU A 149 -12.99 1.84 -9.18
N VAL A 150 -13.33 0.85 -8.33
CA VAL A 150 -13.09 -0.58 -8.62
C VAL A 150 -13.77 -0.97 -9.93
N GLU A 151 -15.05 -0.62 -10.13
CA GLU A 151 -15.73 -0.86 -11.41
C GLU A 151 -15.00 -0.18 -12.58
N HIS A 152 -14.63 1.09 -12.38
CA HIS A 152 -13.99 1.88 -13.42
C HIS A 152 -12.65 1.28 -13.86
N VAL A 153 -11.82 0.82 -12.92
CA VAL A 153 -10.56 0.12 -13.21
C VAL A 153 -10.83 -1.20 -13.90
N LEU A 154 -11.78 -2.01 -13.43
CA LEU A 154 -12.12 -3.26 -14.11
C LEU A 154 -12.57 -3.02 -15.55
N ALA A 155 -13.26 -1.91 -15.83
CA ALA A 155 -13.75 -1.56 -17.17
C ALA A 155 -12.70 -0.93 -18.09
N THR A 156 -11.68 -0.25 -17.55
CA THR A 156 -10.82 0.66 -18.35
C THR A 156 -9.32 0.59 -18.07
N GLN A 157 -8.90 0.03 -16.93
CA GLN A 157 -7.52 0.13 -16.43
C GLN A 157 -7.01 1.57 -16.23
N THR A 158 -7.92 2.51 -16.05
CA THR A 158 -7.57 3.90 -15.76
C THR A 158 -8.31 4.42 -14.54
N LEU A 159 -7.82 5.50 -13.95
CA LEU A 159 -8.48 6.25 -12.87
C LEU A 159 -8.26 7.75 -13.03
N ILE A 160 -9.29 8.52 -12.71
CA ILE A 160 -9.17 9.96 -12.54
C ILE A 160 -8.54 10.22 -11.17
N GLN A 161 -7.46 10.98 -11.14
CA GLN A 161 -6.68 11.28 -9.94
C GLN A 161 -6.25 12.74 -9.93
N GLN A 162 -6.08 13.28 -8.73
CA GLN A 162 -5.43 14.57 -8.49
C GLN A 162 -4.01 14.33 -7.99
N ARG A 163 -3.07 15.16 -8.44
CA ARG A 163 -1.67 15.02 -8.01
C ARG A 163 -1.56 15.36 -6.52
N SER A 164 -0.91 14.48 -5.78
CA SER A 164 -0.63 14.68 -4.35
C SER A 164 0.65 15.46 -4.17
N LYS A 165 0.83 16.07 -2.99
CA LYS A 165 2.12 16.67 -2.63
C LYS A 165 3.18 15.59 -2.40
N ASN A 166 4.42 15.89 -2.73
CA ASN A 166 5.60 15.10 -2.42
C ASN A 166 6.04 15.37 -0.97
N MET A 167 5.96 14.38 -0.09
CA MET A 167 6.51 14.46 1.26
C MET A 167 7.68 13.50 1.40
N ARG A 168 8.83 13.96 1.91
CA ARG A 168 9.94 13.09 2.29
C ARG A 168 10.01 12.94 3.80
N ILE A 169 10.15 11.69 4.24
CA ILE A 169 10.54 11.36 5.60
C ILE A 169 11.93 10.73 5.54
N ASP A 170 12.94 11.50 5.97
CA ASP A 170 14.34 11.08 5.97
C ASP A 170 14.71 10.56 7.37
N VAL A 171 15.10 9.29 7.44
CA VAL A 171 15.38 8.60 8.69
C VAL A 171 16.88 8.35 8.85
N ASP A 172 17.46 9.11 9.76
CA ASP A 172 18.86 9.05 10.11
C ASP A 172 19.14 7.99 11.19
N GLY A 173 20.31 7.37 11.09
CA GLY A 173 20.77 6.38 12.06
C GLY A 173 20.37 4.94 11.73
N ASN A 174 20.71 4.04 12.66
CA ASN A 174 20.42 2.62 12.59
C ASN A 174 19.46 2.23 13.70
N LEU A 175 18.54 1.29 13.42
CA LEU A 175 17.61 0.80 14.43
C LEU A 175 18.37 0.12 15.57
N PRO A 176 18.17 0.53 16.84
CA PRO A 176 18.79 -0.11 17.98
C PRO A 176 18.33 -1.56 18.15
N VAL A 177 19.14 -2.34 18.86
CA VAL A 177 18.79 -3.74 19.18
C VAL A 177 17.44 -3.79 19.89
N GLY A 178 16.55 -4.66 19.42
CA GLY A 178 15.19 -4.81 19.93
C GLY A 178 14.16 -3.92 19.22
N CYS A 179 14.57 -2.93 18.43
CA CYS A 179 13.68 -2.19 17.54
C CYS A 179 13.54 -2.89 16.18
N THR A 180 12.36 -2.76 15.60
CA THR A 180 11.95 -3.32 14.31
C THR A 180 11.39 -2.22 13.40
N SER A 181 11.02 -2.60 12.17
CA SER A 181 10.30 -1.69 11.28
C SER A 181 8.96 -1.20 11.86
N LYS A 182 8.34 -1.98 12.76
CA LYS A 182 7.11 -1.56 13.43
C LYS A 182 7.38 -0.39 14.38
N ASP A 183 8.46 -0.46 15.15
CA ASP A 183 8.87 0.63 16.05
C ASP A 183 9.22 1.89 15.26
N LEU A 184 9.91 1.71 14.13
CA LEU A 184 10.23 2.81 13.21
C LEU A 184 8.99 3.55 12.73
N ILE A 185 8.01 2.84 12.16
CA ILE A 185 6.81 3.50 11.61
C ILE A 185 5.93 4.09 12.71
N LEU A 186 5.87 3.46 13.89
CA LEU A 186 5.20 4.06 15.05
C LEU A 186 5.88 5.36 15.50
N ALA A 187 7.21 5.42 15.52
CA ALA A 187 7.95 6.65 15.83
C ALA A 187 7.70 7.76 14.79
N ILE A 188 7.61 7.39 13.51
CA ILE A 188 7.23 8.32 12.44
C ILE A 188 5.82 8.85 12.66
N ILE A 189 4.82 7.98 12.86
CA ILE A 189 3.42 8.37 13.07
C ILE A 189 3.28 9.23 14.33
N ARG A 190 3.99 8.89 15.43
CA ARG A 190 4.05 9.73 16.63
C ARG A 190 4.57 11.14 16.35
N LYS A 191 5.54 11.27 15.43
CA LYS A 191 6.15 12.55 15.07
C LYS A 191 5.24 13.41 14.20
N ILE A 192 4.59 12.82 13.20
CA ILE A 192 3.80 13.57 12.21
C ILE A 192 2.31 13.65 12.56
N GLY A 193 1.83 12.78 13.45
CA GLY A 193 0.42 12.60 13.78
C GLY A 193 -0.36 11.88 12.68
N THR A 194 -1.59 11.50 13.00
CA THR A 194 -2.52 10.81 12.09
C THR A 194 -2.96 11.65 10.87
N ALA A 195 -2.80 12.96 10.92
CA ALA A 195 -3.08 13.86 9.81
C ALA A 195 -1.82 14.37 9.09
N GLY A 196 -0.63 13.95 9.51
CA GLY A 196 0.66 14.54 9.07
C GLY A 196 0.94 14.38 7.58
N GLY A 197 0.47 13.30 6.97
CA GLY A 197 0.61 13.00 5.55
C GLY A 197 -0.59 13.38 4.69
N THR A 198 -1.61 14.05 5.25
CA THR A 198 -2.87 14.33 4.52
C THR A 198 -2.62 15.04 3.20
N GLY A 199 -3.14 14.48 2.10
CA GLY A 199 -2.97 15.02 0.75
C GLY A 199 -1.57 14.82 0.14
N CYS A 200 -0.75 13.97 0.75
CA CYS A 200 0.62 13.69 0.31
C CYS A 200 0.81 12.23 -0.07
N VAL A 201 1.80 11.99 -0.93
CA VAL A 201 2.50 10.71 -1.05
C VAL A 201 3.82 10.85 -0.31
N VAL A 202 4.11 9.89 0.57
CA VAL A 202 5.30 9.91 1.41
C VAL A 202 6.39 9.04 0.80
N GLU A 203 7.56 9.60 0.55
CA GLU A 203 8.78 8.86 0.25
C GLU A 203 9.61 8.70 1.52
N TYR A 204 9.80 7.45 1.94
CA TYR A 204 10.63 7.09 3.08
C TYR A 204 12.06 6.86 2.62
N THR A 205 12.98 7.65 3.17
CA THR A 205 14.40 7.65 2.80
C THR A 205 15.28 7.50 4.04
N GLY A 206 16.58 7.28 3.84
CA GLY A 206 17.54 7.15 4.94
C GLY A 206 18.10 5.73 5.13
N GLU A 207 19.15 5.62 5.95
CA GLU A 207 19.92 4.38 6.14
C GLU A 207 19.08 3.29 6.82
N ALA A 208 18.31 3.66 7.85
CA ALA A 208 17.43 2.75 8.56
C ALA A 208 16.46 2.01 7.64
N LEU A 209 15.90 2.70 6.63
CA LEU A 209 14.94 2.11 5.67
C LEU A 209 15.64 1.18 4.68
N ARG A 210 16.81 1.57 4.17
CA ARG A 210 17.60 0.74 3.25
C ARG A 210 18.02 -0.58 3.92
N ALA A 211 18.32 -0.54 5.22
CA ALA A 211 18.71 -1.72 5.99
C ALA A 211 17.56 -2.71 6.29
N LEU A 212 16.30 -2.33 6.06
CA LEU A 212 15.15 -3.23 6.29
C LEU A 212 15.07 -4.34 5.24
N SER A 213 14.58 -5.50 5.67
CA SER A 213 14.08 -6.53 4.75
C SER A 213 12.86 -6.02 3.97
N MET A 214 12.44 -6.73 2.92
CA MET A 214 11.22 -6.37 2.20
C MET A 214 9.98 -6.39 3.10
N GLU A 215 9.88 -7.35 4.01
CA GLU A 215 8.79 -7.40 5.00
C GLU A 215 8.84 -6.20 5.93
N GLY A 216 10.05 -5.78 6.34
CA GLY A 216 10.23 -4.56 7.11
C GLY A 216 9.72 -3.32 6.37
N ARG A 217 10.05 -3.19 5.08
CA ARG A 217 9.58 -2.10 4.21
C ARG A 217 8.06 -2.15 4.00
N MET A 218 7.49 -3.34 3.82
CA MET A 218 6.05 -3.55 3.73
C MET A 218 5.35 -3.07 5.00
N THR A 219 5.88 -3.36 6.19
CA THR A 219 5.34 -2.82 7.46
C THR A 219 5.33 -1.30 7.49
N VAL A 220 6.38 -0.64 6.98
CA VAL A 220 6.45 0.83 6.94
C VAL A 220 5.40 1.41 6.00
N CYS A 221 5.35 0.95 4.75
CA CYS A 221 4.41 1.49 3.76
C CYS A 221 2.95 1.10 4.04
N ASN A 222 2.72 -0.06 4.68
CA ASN A 222 1.40 -0.46 5.14
C ASN A 222 0.78 0.59 6.05
N MET A 223 1.57 1.09 7.01
CA MET A 223 1.10 2.04 8.01
C MET A 223 1.19 3.52 7.58
N SER A 224 1.44 3.80 6.30
CA SER A 224 1.39 5.16 5.75
C SER A 224 -0.01 5.79 5.90
N ILE A 225 -1.05 4.96 5.82
CA ILE A 225 -2.45 5.39 5.96
C ILE A 225 -2.74 5.89 7.37
N GLU A 226 -2.19 5.25 8.40
CA GLU A 226 -2.31 5.67 9.80
C GLU A 226 -1.61 7.01 10.07
N GLY A 227 -0.64 7.40 9.25
CA GLY A 227 -0.05 8.75 9.23
C GLY A 227 -0.82 9.75 8.35
N GLY A 228 -1.94 9.34 7.75
CA GLY A 228 -2.81 10.16 6.91
C GLY A 228 -2.34 10.30 5.45
N ALA A 229 -1.26 9.64 5.06
CA ALA A 229 -0.76 9.71 3.69
C ALA A 229 -1.64 8.91 2.73
N ARG A 230 -1.70 9.34 1.46
CA ARG A 230 -2.39 8.59 0.40
C ARG A 230 -1.67 7.28 0.08
N ALA A 231 -0.34 7.32 0.06
CA ALA A 231 0.53 6.20 -0.21
C ALA A 231 1.91 6.43 0.43
N GLY A 232 2.62 5.33 0.69
CA GLY A 232 4.03 5.32 1.04
C GLY A 232 4.87 4.82 -0.13
N LEU A 233 6.13 5.25 -0.23
CA LEU A 233 7.09 4.81 -1.24
C LEU A 233 8.44 4.56 -0.60
N ILE A 234 9.06 3.43 -0.93
CA ILE A 234 10.47 3.16 -0.69
C ILE A 234 11.08 2.80 -2.04
N ALA A 235 12.14 3.51 -2.45
CA ALA A 235 12.79 3.26 -3.72
C ALA A 235 13.36 1.83 -3.78
N ALA A 236 13.14 1.15 -4.90
CA ALA A 236 13.58 -0.23 -5.08
C ALA A 236 15.10 -0.32 -5.19
N ASP A 237 15.69 -1.29 -4.50
CA ASP A 237 17.13 -1.55 -4.53
C ASP A 237 17.41 -3.05 -4.66
N GLU A 238 18.65 -3.47 -4.44
CA GLU A 238 19.07 -4.86 -4.52
C GLU A 238 18.24 -5.79 -3.63
N THR A 239 17.78 -5.33 -2.45
CA THR A 239 16.89 -6.10 -1.57
C THR A 239 15.55 -6.38 -2.25
N THR A 240 15.00 -5.37 -2.93
CA THR A 240 13.76 -5.50 -3.69
C THR A 240 13.93 -6.41 -4.90
N PHE A 241 15.04 -6.27 -5.64
CA PHE A 241 15.28 -7.06 -6.84
C PHE A 241 15.45 -8.54 -6.51
N GLU A 242 16.29 -8.87 -5.53
CA GLU A 242 16.48 -10.26 -5.12
C GLU A 242 15.20 -10.87 -4.53
N TYR A 243 14.36 -10.10 -3.84
CA TYR A 243 13.05 -10.59 -3.39
C TYR A 243 12.14 -11.00 -4.56
N LEU A 244 12.16 -10.27 -5.68
CA LEU A 244 11.32 -10.51 -6.86
C LEU A 244 11.86 -11.58 -7.81
N LYS A 245 13.10 -12.00 -7.63
CA LYS A 245 13.77 -12.95 -8.52
C LYS A 245 13.09 -14.32 -8.47
N GLY A 246 12.70 -14.82 -9.64
CA GLY A 246 12.11 -16.16 -9.78
C GLY A 246 10.66 -16.27 -9.29
N ARG A 247 9.99 -15.17 -8.95
CA ARG A 247 8.58 -15.18 -8.54
C ARG A 247 7.66 -15.56 -9.72
N ALA A 248 6.60 -16.30 -9.42
CA ALA A 248 5.76 -16.96 -10.43
C ALA A 248 5.09 -16.00 -11.43
N MET A 249 4.70 -14.81 -10.96
CA MET A 249 4.09 -13.72 -11.74
C MET A 249 5.06 -12.55 -11.95
N GLY A 250 6.35 -12.75 -11.64
CA GLY A 250 7.43 -11.80 -11.90
C GLY A 250 7.89 -11.77 -13.37
N PRO A 251 9.01 -11.08 -13.67
CA PRO A 251 9.61 -11.09 -15.00
C PRO A 251 9.90 -12.52 -15.49
N LYS A 252 9.57 -12.82 -16.75
CA LYS A 252 9.79 -14.16 -17.32
C LYS A 252 11.28 -14.44 -17.49
N THR A 253 11.63 -15.71 -17.67
CA THR A 253 13.00 -16.15 -17.93
C THR A 253 13.63 -15.34 -19.08
N GLY A 254 14.79 -14.75 -18.83
CA GLY A 254 15.50 -13.88 -19.79
C GLY A 254 15.08 -12.40 -19.76
N GLN A 255 14.03 -12.02 -19.03
CA GLN A 255 13.58 -10.63 -18.90
C GLN A 255 14.00 -9.97 -17.59
N TYR A 256 14.50 -10.73 -16.61
CA TYR A 256 14.84 -10.23 -15.28
C TYR A 256 15.85 -9.06 -15.31
N GLU A 257 16.95 -9.19 -16.06
CA GLU A 257 17.95 -8.11 -16.15
C GLU A 257 17.39 -6.85 -16.81
N ALA A 258 16.53 -7.00 -17.81
CA ALA A 258 15.85 -5.86 -18.44
C ALA A 258 14.88 -5.19 -17.46
N ALA A 259 14.15 -5.98 -16.66
CA ALA A 259 13.27 -5.48 -15.62
C ALA A 259 14.05 -4.73 -14.53
N VAL A 260 15.17 -5.28 -14.04
CA VAL A 260 16.05 -4.61 -13.07
C VAL A 260 16.58 -3.28 -13.61
N ASN A 261 17.04 -3.26 -14.88
CA ASN A 261 17.50 -2.02 -15.51
C ASN A 261 16.38 -0.97 -15.60
N TYR A 262 15.15 -1.39 -15.91
CA TYR A 262 13.99 -0.50 -15.91
C TYR A 262 13.64 -0.01 -14.50
N TRP A 263 13.60 -0.89 -13.51
CA TRP A 263 13.29 -0.54 -12.12
C TRP A 263 14.29 0.45 -11.53
N ARG A 264 15.58 0.37 -11.90
CA ARG A 264 16.61 1.34 -11.49
C ARG A 264 16.37 2.76 -12.00
N THR A 265 15.50 2.95 -13.00
CA THR A 265 15.13 4.31 -13.48
C THR A 265 14.18 5.03 -12.52
N PHE A 266 13.49 4.28 -11.64
CA PHE A 266 12.60 4.80 -10.61
C PHE A 266 13.36 5.05 -9.31
N GLN A 267 14.17 6.09 -9.31
CA GLN A 267 14.85 6.63 -8.14
C GLN A 267 14.63 8.13 -8.10
N THR A 268 14.52 8.73 -6.92
CA THR A 268 14.52 10.20 -6.80
C THR A 268 15.83 10.78 -7.32
N ASP A 269 15.75 11.82 -8.15
CA ASP A 269 16.92 12.54 -8.63
C ASP A 269 17.58 13.35 -7.50
N VAL A 270 18.90 13.54 -7.57
CA VAL A 270 19.69 14.20 -6.51
C VAL A 270 19.23 15.63 -6.21
N ASP A 271 18.75 16.35 -7.21
CA ASP A 271 18.27 17.73 -7.12
C ASP A 271 16.73 17.83 -7.14
N ALA A 272 16.02 16.73 -6.86
CA ALA A 272 14.58 16.74 -6.69
C ALA A 272 14.16 17.53 -5.43
N VAL A 273 13.04 18.23 -5.54
CA VAL A 273 12.49 19.05 -4.45
C VAL A 273 11.21 18.41 -3.95
N PHE A 274 11.11 18.24 -2.63
CA PHE A 274 9.90 17.79 -1.95
C PHE A 274 9.09 19.01 -1.49
N ASP A 275 7.77 18.87 -1.49
CA ASP A 275 6.88 19.91 -0.96
C ASP A 275 6.98 19.99 0.57
N ILE A 276 7.27 18.86 1.22
CA ILE A 276 7.38 18.71 2.67
C ILE A 276 8.56 17.80 2.99
N ASP A 277 9.41 18.22 3.93
CA ASP A 277 10.56 17.46 4.42
C ASP A 277 10.47 17.26 5.94
N VAL A 278 10.61 16.02 6.40
CA VAL A 278 10.64 15.66 7.82
C VAL A 278 11.83 14.75 8.09
N SER A 279 12.71 15.15 9.01
CA SER A 279 13.84 14.31 9.44
C SER A 279 13.56 13.63 10.78
N LEU A 280 13.98 12.37 10.94
CA LEU A 280 13.87 11.61 12.19
C LEU A 280 15.16 10.83 12.45
N ASP A 281 15.84 11.10 13.56
CA ASP A 281 16.95 10.27 14.04
C ASP A 281 16.40 9.12 14.89
N VAL A 282 16.74 7.89 14.53
CA VAL A 282 16.31 6.66 15.24
C VAL A 282 17.43 5.98 16.01
N SER A 283 18.62 6.58 16.09
CA SER A 283 19.80 6.00 16.75
C SER A 283 19.59 5.70 18.24
N LEU A 284 18.65 6.40 18.88
CA LEU A 284 18.27 6.21 20.28
C LEU A 284 16.83 5.73 20.44
N LEU A 285 16.23 5.17 19.37
CA LEU A 285 14.87 4.65 19.42
C LEU A 285 14.77 3.51 20.43
N ILE A 286 13.75 3.58 21.27
CA ILE A 286 13.35 2.51 22.19
C ILE A 286 12.17 1.77 21.54
N PRO A 287 11.96 0.46 21.77
CA PRO A 287 10.77 -0.21 21.26
C PRO A 287 9.49 0.56 21.62
N GLN A 288 8.60 0.70 20.66
CA GLN A 288 7.41 1.55 20.72
C GLN A 288 6.15 0.70 20.93
N VAL A 289 5.15 1.28 21.60
CA VAL A 289 3.84 0.68 21.80
C VAL A 289 2.75 1.73 21.69
N THR A 290 1.63 1.37 21.05
CA THR A 290 0.41 2.19 21.04
C THR A 290 -0.40 1.94 22.30
N TRP A 291 -0.90 2.98 22.96
CA TRP A 291 -1.58 2.86 24.26
C TRP A 291 -3.04 3.35 24.30
N GLY A 292 -3.55 3.94 23.21
CA GLY A 292 -4.92 4.46 23.13
C GLY A 292 -5.70 3.97 21.91
N THR A 293 -6.77 4.68 21.55
CA THR A 293 -7.66 4.37 20.42
C THR A 293 -7.19 4.95 19.08
N SER A 294 -6.12 5.74 19.09
CA SER A 294 -5.53 6.36 17.90
C SER A 294 -4.11 5.82 17.63
N PRO A 295 -3.74 5.54 16.37
CA PRO A 295 -2.38 5.12 16.00
C PRO A 295 -1.26 6.11 16.38
N GLU A 296 -1.56 7.41 16.54
CA GLU A 296 -0.56 8.40 16.99
C GLU A 296 -0.27 8.36 18.50
N ASN A 297 -1.11 7.67 19.28
CA ASN A 297 -0.93 7.51 20.72
C ASN A 297 0.15 6.44 20.98
N VAL A 298 1.40 6.82 20.76
CA VAL A 298 2.58 5.97 20.86
C VAL A 298 3.45 6.42 22.03
N ALA A 299 3.98 5.45 22.77
CA ALA A 299 4.98 5.66 23.81
C ALA A 299 6.12 4.64 23.69
N ASP A 300 7.27 4.96 24.27
CA ASP A 300 8.36 4.02 24.45
C ASP A 300 7.90 2.95 25.45
N ILE A 301 8.31 1.69 25.28
CA ILE A 301 7.94 0.60 26.19
C ILE A 301 8.46 0.81 27.62
N THR A 302 9.50 1.63 27.79
CA THR A 302 10.06 2.05 29.09
C THR A 302 9.52 3.40 29.58
N GLY A 303 8.63 4.03 28.81
CA GLY A 303 8.07 5.34 29.08
C GLY A 303 6.80 5.29 29.95
N ASN A 304 6.11 6.42 30.02
CA ASN A 304 4.80 6.54 30.64
C ASN A 304 3.78 7.02 29.60
N VAL A 305 2.55 6.55 29.72
CA VAL A 305 1.40 7.11 28.99
C VAL A 305 1.04 8.47 29.60
N PRO A 306 0.59 9.45 28.80
CA PRO A 306 0.24 10.76 29.31
C PRO A 306 -1.01 10.70 30.20
N THR A 307 -1.09 11.64 31.15
CA THR A 307 -2.26 11.82 32.01
C THR A 307 -3.26 12.79 31.37
N LEU A 308 -4.54 12.76 31.77
CA LEU A 308 -5.59 13.60 31.17
C LEU A 308 -5.33 15.12 31.28
N ASP A 309 -4.56 15.56 32.28
CA ASP A 309 -4.12 16.95 32.44
C ASP A 309 -3.00 17.36 31.47
N GLN A 310 -2.38 16.40 30.78
CA GLN A 310 -1.36 16.63 29.75
C GLN A 310 -1.95 16.72 28.34
N ALA A 311 -3.28 16.56 28.19
CA ALA A 311 -3.95 16.75 26.91
C ALA A 311 -3.85 18.20 26.44
N ARG A 312 -3.63 18.40 25.14
CA ARG A 312 -3.47 19.73 24.53
C ARG A 312 -4.78 20.54 24.54
N ASP A 313 -5.90 19.85 24.44
CA ASP A 313 -7.25 20.41 24.32
C ASP A 313 -8.30 19.41 24.86
N ASN A 314 -9.56 19.86 24.95
CA ASN A 314 -10.66 19.04 25.46
C ASN A 314 -11.00 17.86 24.55
N ASP A 315 -10.79 17.99 23.24
CA ASP A 315 -11.10 16.92 22.28
C ASP A 315 -10.11 15.76 22.43
N GLN A 316 -8.81 16.07 22.54
CA GLN A 316 -7.77 15.10 22.84
C GLN A 316 -7.97 14.50 24.23
N ARG A 317 -8.37 15.31 25.22
CA ARG A 317 -8.68 14.79 26.56
C ARG A 317 -9.81 13.76 26.50
N ALA A 318 -10.90 14.07 25.81
CA ALA A 318 -12.03 13.15 25.64
C ALA A 318 -11.65 11.90 24.84
N ALA A 319 -10.73 12.01 23.88
CA ALA A 319 -10.21 10.86 23.13
C ALA A 319 -9.29 9.94 23.96
N TRP A 320 -8.76 10.42 25.09
CA TRP A 320 -7.95 9.65 26.03
C TRP A 320 -8.76 9.01 27.17
N GLU A 321 -10.03 9.41 27.35
CA GLU A 321 -10.97 8.85 28.34
C GLU A 321 -11.61 7.54 27.87
#